data_AF-A0A9X0AZG9-F1
#
_entry.id   AF-A0A9X0AZG9-F1
#
_cell.length_a   1.000
_cell.length_b   1.000
_cell.length_c   1.000
_cell.angle_alpha   90.00
_cell.angle_beta   90.00
_cell.angle_gamma   90.00
#
_symmetry.space_group_name_H-M   'P 1'
#
loop_
_entity.id
_entity.type
_entity.pdbx_description
1 polymer ?
#
loop_
_entity_poly.entity_id
_entity_poly.type
_entity_poly.pdbx_seq_one_letter_code
_entity_poly.pdbx_strand_id
1 'polypeptide(L)'
;MSNFQETFPIPDESINNFNSIPTPPIFSDDLPFQSESDVREPLAIVGLSFKFPEDATSPKAFWKMMAEKRNTMTEIPKDRMNIDAFYHPDKARVDTVSLFQ
;
A
#
# COMPACT_ATOMS: atom_id res chain seq x y z
N MET A 1 22.92 -20.85 -5.24
CA MET A 1 22.23 -20.35 -6.45
C MET A 1 21.29 -21.45 -6.88
N SER A 2 20.03 -21.38 -6.45
CA SER A 2 19.03 -22.44 -6.66
C SER A 2 18.06 -22.00 -7.76
N ASN A 3 17.91 -22.85 -8.78
CA ASN A 3 17.11 -22.60 -9.98
C ASN A 3 15.62 -22.45 -9.68
N PHE A 4 15.05 -21.32 -10.11
CA PHE A 4 13.62 -21.01 -10.14
C PHE A 4 12.97 -21.52 -11.45
N GLN A 5 12.87 -22.84 -11.61
CA GLN A 5 11.99 -23.43 -12.63
C GLN A 5 10.82 -24.16 -11.96
N GLU A 6 9.93 -23.39 -11.33
CA GLU A 6 8.57 -23.87 -11.10
C GLU A 6 7.77 -23.63 -12.38
N THR A 7 7.49 -24.70 -13.10
CA THR A 7 6.58 -24.72 -14.24
C THR A 7 5.17 -24.45 -13.71
N PHE A 8 4.67 -23.23 -13.92
CA PHE A 8 3.27 -22.91 -13.63
C PHE A 8 2.37 -23.81 -14.52
N PRO A 9 1.39 -24.53 -13.94
CA PRO A 9 0.47 -25.33 -14.73
C PRO A 9 -0.32 -24.42 -15.67
N ILE A 10 -0.36 -24.79 -16.95
CA ILE A 10 -1.15 -24.09 -17.96
C ILE A 10 -2.62 -24.18 -17.52
N PRO A 11 -3.35 -23.05 -17.41
CA PRO A 11 -4.76 -23.06 -17.07
C PRO A 11 -5.53 -23.88 -18.11
N ASP A 12 -6.34 -24.86 -17.68
CA ASP A 12 -7.11 -25.69 -18.60
C ASP A 12 -8.14 -24.84 -19.36
N GLU A 13 -8.45 -25.18 -20.62
CA GLU A 13 -9.31 -24.38 -21.50
C GLU A 13 -10.76 -24.16 -21.00
N SER A 14 -11.20 -24.81 -19.91
CA SER A 14 -12.52 -24.66 -19.31
C SER A 14 -12.79 -23.26 -18.73
N ILE A 15 -11.76 -22.48 -18.39
CA ILE A 15 -11.93 -21.10 -17.89
C ILE A 15 -12.39 -20.14 -18.99
N ASN A 16 -12.28 -20.53 -20.26
CA ASN A 16 -12.70 -19.71 -21.40
C ASN A 16 -14.17 -19.93 -21.80
N ASN A 17 -14.91 -20.80 -21.10
CA ASN A 17 -16.32 -21.04 -21.39
C ASN A 17 -17.21 -19.96 -20.73
N PHE A 18 -17.27 -18.79 -21.35
CA PHE A 18 -18.13 -17.66 -20.95
C PHE A 18 -19.62 -18.03 -20.81
N ASN A 19 -20.07 -19.14 -21.41
CA ASN A 19 -21.45 -19.60 -21.33
C ASN A 19 -21.82 -20.26 -19.99
N SER A 20 -20.85 -20.50 -19.10
CA SER A 20 -21.08 -21.00 -17.73
C SER A 20 -21.11 -19.90 -16.68
N ILE A 21 -20.92 -18.64 -17.07
CA ILE A 21 -21.12 -17.50 -16.17
C ILE A 21 -22.62 -17.38 -15.92
N PRO A 22 -23.10 -17.41 -14.66
CA PRO A 22 -24.51 -17.17 -14.38
C PRO A 22 -24.87 -15.81 -14.98
N THR A 23 -25.88 -15.79 -15.87
CA THR A 23 -26.40 -14.55 -16.43
C THR A 23 -26.70 -13.62 -15.26
N PRO A 24 -26.13 -12.40 -15.24
CA PRO A 24 -26.48 -11.43 -14.20
C PRO A 24 -28.02 -11.30 -14.18
N PRO A 25 -28.64 -11.16 -12.99
CA PRO A 25 -30.07 -11.02 -12.91
C PRO A 25 -30.49 -9.90 -13.87
N ILE A 26 -31.43 -10.21 -14.77
CA ILE A 26 -32.05 -9.21 -15.62
C ILE A 26 -32.64 -8.18 -14.65
N PHE A 27 -32.08 -6.97 -14.66
CA PHE A 27 -32.61 -5.84 -13.91
C PHE A 27 -33.97 -5.51 -14.50
N SER A 28 -35.01 -6.15 -13.98
CA SER A 28 -36.41 -5.79 -14.25
C SER A 28 -36.72 -4.56 -13.39
N ASP A 29 -37.13 -3.46 -14.01
CA ASP A 29 -37.42 -2.16 -13.37
C ASP A 29 -38.54 -2.21 -12.29
N ASP A 30 -39.18 -3.36 -12.09
CA ASP A 30 -40.39 -3.51 -11.26
C ASP A 30 -40.15 -4.07 -9.84
N LEU A 31 -38.90 -4.20 -9.37
CA LEU A 31 -38.62 -4.66 -8.01
C LEU A 31 -38.64 -3.50 -7.00
N PRO A 32 -39.36 -3.61 -5.87
CA PRO A 32 -39.35 -2.59 -4.84
C PRO A 32 -37.94 -2.48 -4.24
N PHE A 33 -37.39 -1.28 -4.35
CA PHE A 33 -36.14 -0.80 -3.79
C PHE A 33 -35.90 -1.27 -2.35
N GLN A 34 -35.02 -2.26 -2.18
CA GLN A 34 -34.50 -2.69 -0.89
C GLN A 34 -33.39 -1.71 -0.50
N SER A 35 -33.74 -0.70 0.32
CA SER A 35 -32.89 0.40 0.82
C SER A 35 -31.52 0.61 0.13
N GLU A 36 -31.47 1.43 -0.95
CA GLU A 36 -30.22 2.05 -1.42
C GLU A 36 -29.72 3.12 -0.43
N SER A 37 -29.47 2.77 0.82
CA SER A 37 -28.87 3.69 1.79
C SER A 37 -27.48 3.25 2.27
N ASP A 38 -26.75 2.48 1.45
CA ASP A 38 -25.34 2.18 1.70
C ASP A 38 -24.37 2.75 0.62
N VAL A 39 -24.88 3.45 -0.40
CA VAL A 39 -24.03 4.20 -1.33
C VAL A 39 -23.81 5.61 -0.76
N ARG A 40 -22.80 5.75 0.09
CA ARG A 40 -22.37 7.06 0.59
C ARG A 40 -21.86 7.91 -0.58
N GLU A 41 -22.18 9.21 -0.55
CA GLU A 41 -21.67 10.17 -1.54
C GLU A 41 -20.12 10.14 -1.57
N PRO A 42 -19.49 9.96 -2.75
CA PRO A 42 -18.05 9.93 -2.85
C PRO A 42 -17.41 11.26 -2.46
N LEU A 43 -16.42 11.23 -1.56
CA LEU A 43 -15.65 12.40 -1.17
C LEU A 43 -14.43 12.57 -2.08
N ALA A 44 -14.38 13.68 -2.81
CA ALA A 44 -13.25 14.03 -3.67
C ALA A 44 -12.09 14.64 -2.86
N ILE A 45 -10.88 14.13 -3.08
CA ILE A 45 -9.64 14.76 -2.60
C ILE A 45 -9.21 15.78 -3.65
N VAL A 46 -9.43 17.06 -3.36
CA VAL A 46 -9.12 18.17 -4.29
C VAL A 46 -7.70 18.71 -4.17
N GLY A 47 -6.95 18.31 -3.14
CA GLY A 47 -5.58 18.76 -2.91
C GLY A 47 -4.88 18.04 -1.77
N LEU A 48 -3.55 18.12 -1.77
CA LEU A 48 -2.66 17.51 -0.78
C LEU A 48 -1.38 18.34 -0.65
N SER A 49 -0.84 18.43 0.56
CA SER A 49 0.42 19.10 0.87
C SER A 49 1.21 18.26 1.88
N PHE A 50 2.50 18.12 1.67
CA PHE A 50 3.36 17.26 2.48
C PHE A 50 4.81 17.75 2.49
N LYS A 51 5.59 17.23 3.44
CA LYS A 51 7.05 17.36 3.47
C LYS A 51 7.64 16.01 3.85
N PHE A 52 8.05 15.24 2.85
CA PHE A 52 8.69 13.95 3.05
C PHE A 52 10.21 14.07 3.15
N PRO A 53 10.91 12.98 3.55
CA PRO A 53 12.36 12.95 3.57
C PRO A 53 12.98 13.23 2.19
N GLU A 54 14.26 13.60 2.21
CA GLU A 54 15.07 13.88 1.02
C GLU A 54 14.41 14.88 0.04
N ASP A 55 14.27 14.47 -1.23
CA ASP A 55 13.85 15.28 -2.36
C ASP A 55 12.32 15.27 -2.59
N ALA A 56 11.56 14.53 -1.79
CA ALA A 56 10.11 14.40 -1.90
C ALA A 56 9.35 15.60 -1.29
N THR A 57 9.75 16.82 -1.66
CA THR A 57 9.13 18.09 -1.23
C THR A 57 8.12 18.64 -2.25
N SER A 58 7.83 17.88 -3.31
CA SER A 58 6.82 18.22 -4.32
C SER A 58 6.06 16.97 -4.79
N PRO A 59 4.81 17.09 -5.30
CA PRO A 59 4.06 15.98 -5.86
C PRO A 59 4.84 15.19 -6.92
N LYS A 60 5.53 15.91 -7.82
CA LYS A 60 6.32 15.29 -8.89
C LYS A 60 7.49 14.48 -8.35
N ALA A 61 8.24 15.03 -7.38
CA ALA A 61 9.39 14.34 -6.79
C ALA A 61 8.96 13.13 -5.96
N PHE A 62 7.86 13.25 -5.22
CA PHE A 62 7.25 12.14 -4.49
C PHE A 62 6.81 11.00 -5.39
N TRP A 63 6.09 11.28 -6.49
CA TRP A 63 5.69 10.24 -7.44
C TRP A 63 6.90 9.56 -8.09
N LYS A 64 7.94 10.32 -8.42
CA LYS A 64 9.20 9.78 -8.94
C LYS A 64 9.87 8.84 -7.92
N MET A 65 10.00 9.27 -6.67
CA MET A 65 10.56 8.46 -5.57
C MET A 65 9.87 7.10 -5.45
N MET A 66 8.54 7.10 -5.46
CA MET A 66 7.76 5.85 -5.34
C MET A 66 7.88 4.97 -6.58
N ALA A 67 7.85 5.55 -7.79
CA ALA A 67 8.04 4.78 -9.03
C ALA A 67 9.42 4.11 -9.08
N GLU A 68 10.44 4.77 -8.53
CA GLU A 68 11.81 4.26 -8.40
C GLU A 68 12.00 3.30 -7.22
N LYS A 69 10.98 3.13 -6.36
CA LYS A 69 11.03 2.32 -5.13
C LYS A 69 12.21 2.68 -4.22
N ARG A 70 12.56 3.96 -4.15
CA ARG A 70 13.70 4.42 -3.34
C ARG A 70 13.40 4.32 -1.85
N ASN A 71 14.38 3.81 -1.09
CA ASN A 71 14.38 3.89 0.36
C ASN A 71 15.04 5.22 0.78
N THR A 72 14.29 6.09 1.44
CA THR A 72 14.77 7.40 1.93
C THR A 72 15.03 7.41 3.44
N MET A 73 15.09 6.23 4.07
CA MET A 73 15.41 6.12 5.48
C MET A 73 16.88 6.46 5.69
N THR A 74 17.14 7.44 6.56
CA THR A 74 18.48 7.83 6.98
C THR A 74 18.67 7.59 8.47
N GLU A 75 19.91 7.63 8.93
CA GLU A 75 20.19 7.74 10.36
C GLU A 75 19.53 9.00 10.95
N ILE A 76 19.20 8.95 12.24
CA ILE A 76 18.60 10.10 12.92
C ILE A 76 19.69 11.18 13.07
N PRO A 77 19.48 12.40 12.57
CA PRO A 77 20.47 13.46 12.66
C PRO A 77 20.83 13.81 14.13
N LYS A 78 22.12 14.02 14.41
CA LYS A 78 22.62 14.32 15.78
C LYS A 78 22.07 15.63 16.36
N ASP A 79 21.69 16.57 15.49
CA ASP A 79 21.03 17.83 15.84
C ASP A 79 19.56 17.64 16.25
N ARG A 80 18.91 16.55 15.80
CA ARG A 80 17.55 16.18 16.20
C ARG A 80 17.55 15.42 17.51
N MET A 81 18.49 14.48 17.67
CA MET A 81 18.56 13.61 18.84
C MET A 81 19.96 12.99 18.99
N ASN A 82 20.46 12.93 20.22
CA ASN A 82 21.65 12.16 20.56
C ASN A 82 21.29 10.67 20.76
N ILE A 83 21.24 9.90 19.67
CA ILE A 83 20.87 8.47 19.70
C ILE A 83 21.82 7.66 20.59
N ASP A 84 23.11 8.00 20.62
CA ASP A 84 24.14 7.26 21.34
C ASP A 84 23.83 7.18 22.85
N ALA A 85 23.10 8.16 23.39
CA ALA A 85 22.67 8.18 24.79
C ALA A 85 21.43 7.30 25.08
N PHE A 86 20.62 6.97 24.06
CA PHE A 86 19.32 6.30 24.21
C PHE A 86 19.26 4.92 23.54
N TYR A 87 20.24 4.56 22.71
CA TYR A 87 20.29 3.25 22.09
C TYR A 87 20.78 2.19 23.07
N HIS A 88 20.08 1.06 23.09
CA HIS A 88 20.51 -0.14 23.78
C HIS A 88 20.13 -1.39 22.98
N PRO A 89 20.99 -2.42 22.90
CA PRO A 89 20.71 -3.62 22.13
C PRO A 89 19.56 -4.46 22.72
N ASP A 90 19.39 -4.45 24.04
CA ASP A 90 18.25 -5.07 24.70
C ASP A 90 17.02 -4.18 24.61
N LYS A 91 16.02 -4.63 23.84
CA LYS A 91 14.74 -3.94 23.61
C LYS A 91 13.79 -3.97 24.81
N ALA A 92 14.03 -4.84 25.80
CA ALA A 92 13.22 -4.91 27.01
C ALA A 92 13.61 -3.86 28.05
N ARG A 93 14.75 -3.17 27.85
CA ARG A 93 15.24 -2.15 28.75
C ARG A 93 14.38 -0.88 28.64
N VAL A 94 13.83 -0.48 29.77
CA VAL A 94 13.12 0.80 29.91
C VAL A 94 14.05 1.98 29.60
N ASP A 95 13.47 3.10 29.14
CA ASP A 95 14.18 4.33 28.78
C ASP A 95 15.14 4.23 27.59
N THR A 96 14.94 3.23 26.70
CA THR A 96 15.75 3.05 25.49
C THR A 96 14.91 3.05 24.22
N VAL A 97 15.50 3.51 23.11
CA VAL A 97 14.87 3.46 21.79
C VAL A 97 15.37 2.24 21.01
N SER A 98 14.44 1.48 20.45
CA SER A 98 14.79 0.42 19.51
C SER A 98 15.15 1.02 18.15
N LEU A 99 16.38 0.83 17.70
CA LEU A 99 16.74 1.10 16.32
C LEU A 99 16.33 -0.07 15.43
N PHE A 100 15.80 0.25 14.25
CA PHE A 100 15.60 -0.74 13.19
C PHE A 100 16.96 -1.01 12.55
N GLN A 101 17.46 -2.25 12.67
CA GLN A 101 18.62 -2.76 11.94
C GLN A 101 18.18 -3.50 10.69
#